data_AF-A0AAD4S945-F1
#
_entry.id   AF-A0AAD4S945-F1
#
_cell.length_a   1.000
_cell.length_b   1.000
_cell.length_c   1.000
_cell.angle_alpha   90.00
_cell.angle_beta   90.00
_cell.angle_gamma   90.00
#
_symmetry.space_group_name_H-M   'P 1'
#
loop_
_entity.id
_entity.type
_entity.pdbx_description
1 polymer ?
#
loop_
_entity_poly.entity_id
_entity_poly.type
_entity_poly.pdbx_seq_one_letter_code
_entity_poly.pdbx_strand_id
1 'polypeptide(L)' 'MDQRMEIPKDTDPHWASLIESCWHSEPKCRPSFQDLKLKVMQKRYSIETQATQLEPRGSITTVATRI' A
#
# COMPACT_ATOMS: atom_id res chain seq x y z
N MET A 1 -1.61 -14.77 28.17
CA MET A 1 -1.35 -13.32 28.08
C MET A 1 -1.06 -13.01 26.62
N ASP A 2 -2.03 -12.49 25.88
CA ASP A 2 -1.89 -12.06 24.47
C ASP A 2 -1.58 -10.57 24.39
N GLN A 3 -0.70 -10.08 25.28
CA GLN A 3 -0.36 -8.66 25.29
C GLN A 3 0.49 -8.37 24.06
N ARG A 4 -0.11 -7.66 23.10
CA ARG A 4 0.54 -7.18 21.90
C ARG A 4 0.86 -5.71 22.02
N MET A 5 1.87 -5.28 21.28
CA MET A 5 2.22 -3.87 21.20
C MET A 5 1.08 -3.10 20.52
N GLU A 6 0.86 -1.87 20.96
CA GLU A 6 -0.01 -0.95 20.22
C GLU A 6 0.66 -0.60 18.89
N ILE A 7 -0.14 -0.58 17.82
CA ILE A 7 0.32 -0.12 16.51
C ILE A 7 0.28 1.42 16.53
N PRO A 8 1.38 2.13 16.19
CA PRO A 8 1.39 3.58 16.13
C PRO A 8 0.29 4.14 15.20
N LYS A 9 -0.35 5.25 15.60
CA LYS A 9 -1.49 5.83 14.86
C LYS A 9 -1.12 6.35 13.46
N ASP A 10 0.15 6.66 13.25
CA ASP A 10 0.75 7.12 11.99
C ASP A 10 1.19 5.97 11.09
N THR A 11 1.01 4.72 11.51
CA THR A 11 1.28 3.54 10.67
C THR A 11 0.34 3.55 9.47
N ASP A 12 0.90 3.35 8.27
CA ASP A 12 0.10 3.18 7.05
C ASP A 12 -1.01 2.13 7.27
N PRO A 13 -2.28 2.45 6.93
CA PRO A 13 -3.41 1.57 7.24
C PRO A 13 -3.27 0.15 6.68
N HIS A 14 -2.61 -0.01 5.53
CA HIS A 14 -2.39 -1.33 4.95
C HIS A 14 -1.40 -2.14 5.79
N TRP A 15 -0.33 -1.52 6.28
CA TRP A 15 0.61 -2.17 7.19
C TRP A 15 -0.02 -2.47 8.54
N ALA A 16 -0.83 -1.57 9.09
CA ALA A 16 -1.58 -1.80 10.32
C ALA A 16 -2.49 -3.03 10.20
N SER A 17 -3.32 -3.11 9.16
CA SER A 17 -4.20 -4.27 8.93
C SER A 17 -3.42 -5.57 8.69
N LEU A 18 -2.25 -5.50 8.05
CA LEU A 18 -1.40 -6.68 7.86
C LEU A 18 -0.87 -7.19 9.21
N ILE A 19 -0.33 -6.29 10.04
CA ILE A 19 0.19 -6.61 11.38
C ILE A 19 -0.92 -7.22 12.24
N GLU A 20 -2.12 -6.63 12.25
CA GLU A 20 -3.29 -7.16 12.95
C GLU A 20 -3.66 -8.58 12.50
N SER A 21 -3.62 -8.86 11.18
CA SER A 21 -3.93 -10.19 10.66
C SER A 21 -2.88 -11.25 11.06
N CYS A 22 -1.59 -10.89 11.08
CA CYS A 22 -0.52 -11.74 11.63
C CYS A 22 -0.72 -12.01 13.11
N TRP A 23 -1.27 -11.01 13.78
CA TRP A 23 -1.66 -11.02 15.17
C TRP A 23 -3.10 -11.53 15.34
N HIS A 24 -3.54 -12.54 14.61
CA HIS A 24 -4.81 -13.18 14.98
C HIS A 24 -4.61 -14.05 16.24
N SER A 25 -5.52 -14.01 17.21
CA SER A 25 -5.41 -14.85 18.43
C SER A 25 -5.42 -16.33 18.06
N GLU A 26 -6.39 -16.71 17.24
CA GLU A 26 -6.51 -18.05 16.66
C GLU A 26 -5.41 -18.31 15.60
N PRO A 27 -4.52 -19.31 15.77
CA PRO A 27 -3.41 -19.55 14.85
C PRO A 27 -3.82 -19.85 13.40
N LYS A 28 -4.93 -20.58 13.20
CA LYS A 28 -5.41 -20.97 11.85
C LYS A 28 -5.90 -19.80 11.01
N CYS A 29 -6.18 -18.66 11.63
CA CYS A 29 -6.64 -17.44 10.97
C CYS A 29 -5.47 -16.52 10.59
N ARG A 30 -4.24 -16.83 11.03
CA ARG A 30 -3.07 -16.05 10.65
C ARG A 30 -2.71 -16.35 9.19
N PRO A 31 -2.30 -15.34 8.40
CA PRO A 31 -1.88 -15.55 7.03
C PRO A 31 -0.65 -16.46 6.96
N SER A 32 -0.56 -17.25 5.90
CA SER A 32 0.67 -17.97 5.56
C SER A 32 1.75 -17.00 5.08
N PHE A 33 3.01 -17.44 5.06
CA PHE A 33 4.09 -16.64 4.51
C PHE A 33 3.87 -16.31 3.02
N GLN A 34 3.25 -17.23 2.27
CA GLN A 34 2.86 -17.04 0.88
C GLN A 34 1.81 -15.92 0.75
N ASP A 35 0.80 -15.90 1.62
CA ASP A 35 -0.21 -14.84 1.65
C ASP A 35 0.41 -13.48 1.97
N LEU A 36 1.36 -13.45 2.91
CA LEU A 36 2.10 -12.23 3.25
C LEU A 36 2.89 -11.70 2.06
N LYS A 37 3.62 -12.57 1.36
CA LYS A 37 4.37 -12.17 0.16
C LYS A 37 3.43 -11.57 -0.89
N LEU A 38 2.27 -12.17 -1.12
CA LEU A 38 1.30 -11.65 -2.09
C LEU A 38 0.78 -10.26 -1.69
N LYS A 39 0.36 -10.08 -0.43
CA LYS A 39 -0.15 -8.80 0.08
C LYS A 39 0.89 -7.68 0.01
N VAL A 40 2.13 -7.98 0.40
CA VAL A 40 3.25 -7.00 0.33
C VAL A 40 3.55 -6.60 -1.11
N MET A 41 3.57 -7.56 -2.04
CA MET A 41 3.82 -7.27 -3.45
C MET A 41 2.70 -6.44 -4.07
N GLN A 42 1.44 -6.73 -3.73
CA GLN A 42 0.29 -5.94 -4.17
C GLN A 42 0.41 -4.48 -3.73
N LYS A 43 0.76 -4.22 -2.46
CA LYS A 43 0.98 -2.86 -1.96
C LYS A 43 2.08 -2.14 -2.75
N ARG A 44 3.22 -2.79 -3.01
CA ARG A 44 4.32 -2.20 -3.81
C ARG A 44 3.86 -1.79 -5.20
N TYR A 45 3.12 -2.66 -5.88
CA TYR A 45 2.57 -2.36 -7.21
C TYR A 45 1.54 -1.21 -7.19
N SER A 46 0.68 -1.16 -6.16
CA SER A 46 -0.27 -0.06 -5.98
C SER A 46 0.40 1.30 -5.73
N ILE A 47 1.61 1.32 -5.15
CA ILE A 47 2.40 2.55 -4.96
C ILE A 47 3.03 2.97 -6.28
N GLU A 48 3.66 2.05 -7.00
CA GLU A 48 4.32 2.31 -8.30
C GLU A 48 3.33 2.82 -9.36
N THR A 49 2.13 2.24 -9.40
CA THR A 49 1.06 2.68 -10.33
C THR A 49 0.53 4.07 -10.02
N GLN A 50 0.43 4.46 -8.74
CA GLN A 50 0.02 5.82 -8.36
C GLN A 50 1.11 6.85 -8.63
N ALA A 51 2.39 6.50 -8.41
CA ALA A 51 3.51 7.38 -8.73
C ALA A 51 3.59 7.72 -10.23
N THR A 52 3.24 6.76 -11.09
CA THR A 52 3.26 6.95 -12.55
C THR A 52 2.14 7.87 -13.06
N GLN A 53 1.05 8.04 -12.30
CA GLN A 53 -0.12 8.84 -12.69
C GLN A 53 -0.05 10.29 -12.20
N LEU A 54 0.89 10.62 -11.30
CA LEU A 54 1.05 11.97 -10.74
C LEU A 54 2.06 12.83 -11.50
N GLU A 55 2.63 12.35 -12.61
CA GLU A 55 3.34 13.22 -13.54
C GLU A 55 2.32 14.13 -14.25
N PRO A 56 2.30 15.45 -13.99
CA PRO A 56 1.45 16.34 -14.75
C PRO A 56 1.97 16.29 -16.20
N ARG A 57 1.13 15.79 -17.11
CA ARG A 57 1.28 16.02 -18.54
C ARG A 57 1.39 17.55 -18.71
N GLY A 58 2.63 18.02 -18.85
CA GLY A 58 2.93 19.43 -19.06
C GLY A 58 1.98 19.96 -20.13
N SER A 59 1.21 20.97 -19.75
CA SER A 59 0.37 21.72 -20.65
C SER A 59 1.26 22.37 -21.69
N ILE A 60 1.39 21.75 -22.87
CA ILE A 60 1.88 22.47 -24.05
C ILE A 60 0.74 23.36 -24.56
N THR A 61 0.56 24.51 -23.91
CA THR A 61 -0.07 25.65 -24.58
C THR A 61 0.99 26.22 -25.52
N THR A 62 1.01 25.79 -26.77
CA THR A 62 1.72 26.52 -27.83
C THR A 62 0.72 26.94 -28.88
N VAL A 63 0.62 28.25 -28.98
CA VAL A 63 -0.29 29.09 -29.73
C VAL A 63 -0.25 28.73 -31.21
N ALA A 64 -1.43 28.68 -31.84
CA ALA A 64 -1.58 28.58 -33.28
C ALA A 64 -0.83 29.74 -33.98
N THR A 65 0.20 29.42 -34.76
CA THR A 65 0.77 30.34 -35.75
C THR A 65 0.29 29.91 -37.12
N ARG A 66 -0.61 30.70 -37.70
CA ARG A 66 -1.02 30.64 -39.10
C ARG A 66 0.20 30.94 -39.99
N ILE A 67 0.42 30.09 -41.00
CA ILE A 67 0.94 30.49 -42.31
C ILE A 67 0.03 29.83 -43.34
#